data_AF-X0RGJ5-F1
#
_entry.id   AF-X0RGJ5-F1
#
_cell.length_a   1.000
_cell.length_b   1.000
_cell.length_c   1.000
_cell.angle_alpha   90.00
_cell.angle_beta   90.00
_cell.angle_gamma   90.00
#
_symmetry.space_group_name_H-M   'P 1'
#
loop_
_entity.id
_entity.type
_entity.pdbx_description
1 polymer ?
#
loop_
_entity_poly.entity_id
_entity_poly.type
_entity_poly.pdbx_seq_one_letter_code
_entity_poly.pdbx_strand_id
1 'polypeptide(L)'
;MTDNIPGDVSTRCMCAILDNMRECLKTNNFSYLSGLIEEVQYRTERMEDAIGKLDGWEGVRDLEKKRTRLKEEISKLEAEKARPIRARGIK
;
A
#
# COMPACT_ATOMS: atom_id res chain seq x y z
N MET A 1 -25.04 -11.32 2.17
CA MET A 1 -24.18 -12.37 1.59
C MET A 1 -22.75 -11.97 1.87
N THR A 2 -22.18 -12.49 2.96
CA THR A 2 -20.74 -12.41 3.24
C THR A 2 -20.29 -13.85 3.34
N ASP A 3 -19.48 -14.24 2.37
CA ASP A 3 -19.00 -15.61 2.21
C ASP A 3 -18.25 -16.06 3.47
N ASN A 4 -18.70 -17.17 4.04
CA ASN A 4 -17.99 -17.91 5.07
C ASN A 4 -16.78 -18.58 4.39
N ILE A 5 -15.60 -18.01 4.60
CA ILE A 5 -14.33 -18.71 4.36
C ILE A 5 -14.01 -19.48 5.65
N PRO A 6 -14.02 -20.83 5.64
CA PRO A 6 -13.71 -21.62 6.81
C PRO A 6 -12.18 -21.76 6.91
N GLY A 7 -11.55 -21.01 7.82
CA GLY A 7 -10.12 -21.21 8.07
C GLY A 7 -9.32 -20.09 8.72
N ASP A 8 -9.89 -18.92 9.01
CA ASP A 8 -9.18 -17.87 9.76
C ASP A 8 -10.01 -17.46 10.96
N VAL A 9 -9.40 -17.37 12.14
CA VAL A 9 -10.04 -16.82 13.33
C VAL A 9 -10.42 -15.40 12.96
N SER A 10 -11.71 -15.16 12.70
CA SER A 10 -12.26 -13.90 12.23
C SER A 10 -12.07 -12.81 13.29
N THR A 11 -10.84 -12.34 13.42
CA THR A 11 -10.53 -11.14 14.17
C THR A 11 -11.27 -9.99 13.48
N ARG A 12 -12.06 -9.21 14.23
CA ARG A 12 -12.94 -8.15 13.67
C ARG A 12 -12.11 -7.05 13.01
N CYS A 13 -12.48 -6.56 11.83
CA CYS A 13 -11.75 -5.48 11.18
C CYS A 13 -11.74 -4.18 12.02
N MET A 14 -10.74 -3.31 11.82
CA MET A 14 -10.59 -2.06 12.58
C MET A 14 -11.87 -1.20 12.58
N CYS A 15 -12.54 -1.10 11.43
CA CYS A 15 -13.80 -0.36 11.32
C CYS A 15 -14.88 -0.90 12.26
N ALA A 16 -15.02 -2.23 12.36
CA ALA A 16 -15.99 -2.85 13.26
C ALA A 16 -15.65 -2.63 14.74
N ILE A 17 -14.36 -2.60 15.10
CA ILE A 17 -13.94 -2.28 16.47
C ILE A 17 -14.30 -0.83 16.80
N LEU A 18 -14.02 0.11 15.89
CA LEU A 18 -14.36 1.53 16.05
C LEU A 18 -15.87 1.77 16.11
N ASP A 19 -16.67 1.01 15.36
CA ASP A 19 -18.13 1.08 15.44
C ASP A 19 -18.65 0.60 16.81
N ASN A 20 -18.07 -0.45 17.38
CA ASN A 20 -18.40 -0.88 18.74
C ASN A 20 -18.00 0.17 19.79
N MET A 21 -16.87 0.86 19.62
CA MET A 21 -16.48 1.97 20.50
C MET A 21 -17.47 3.14 20.41
N ARG A 22 -17.98 3.44 19.22
CA ARG A 22 -19.06 4.44 19.03
C ARG A 22 -20.35 3.99 19.70
N GLU A 23 -20.66 2.70 19.68
CA GLU A 23 -21.84 2.16 20.34
C GLU A 23 -21.77 2.32 21.86
N CYS A 24 -20.59 2.13 22.48
CA CYS A 24 -20.38 2.43 23.89
C CYS A 24 -20.81 3.87 24.25
N LEU A 25 -20.49 4.84 23.39
CA LEU A 25 -20.88 6.25 23.56
C LEU A 25 -22.39 6.45 23.41
N LYS A 26 -23.03 5.78 22.45
CA LYS A 26 -24.49 5.89 22.26
C LYS A 26 -25.28 5.29 23.41
N THR A 27 -24.83 4.15 23.93
CA THR A 27 -25.54 3.41 24.98
C THR A 27 -25.07 3.79 26.39
N ASN A 28 -24.07 4.67 26.52
CA ASN A 28 -23.35 4.94 27.77
C ASN A 28 -22.89 3.66 28.49
N ASN A 29 -22.54 2.61 27.73
CA ASN A 29 -22.08 1.33 28.28
C ASN A 29 -20.59 1.14 27.97
N PHE A 30 -19.77 1.41 28.97
CA PHE A 30 -18.31 1.39 28.84
C PHE A 30 -17.65 0.15 29.45
N SER A 31 -18.44 -0.83 29.90
CA SER A 31 -17.93 -2.04 30.56
C SER A 31 -16.90 -2.81 29.72
N TYR A 32 -17.06 -2.80 28.39
CA TYR A 32 -16.16 -3.48 27.45
C TYR A 32 -15.27 -2.51 26.64
N LEU A 33 -15.27 -1.21 26.97
CA LEU A 33 -14.47 -0.22 26.24
C LEU A 33 -12.96 -0.51 26.35
N SER A 34 -12.49 -0.96 27.51
CA SER A 34 -11.07 -1.30 27.71
C SER A 34 -10.61 -2.39 26.74
N GLY A 35 -11.39 -3.46 26.58
CA GLY A 35 -11.07 -4.55 25.64
C GLY A 35 -11.07 -4.08 24.19
N LEU A 36 -11.97 -3.15 23.82
CA LEU A 36 -11.96 -2.55 22.47
C LEU A 36 -10.70 -1.70 22.24
N ILE A 37 -10.25 -0.95 23.25
CA ILE A 37 -9.01 -0.16 23.16
C ILE A 37 -7.81 -1.08 22.95
N GLU A 38 -7.70 -2.17 23.71
CA GLU A 38 -6.64 -3.17 23.54
C GLU A 38 -6.66 -3.78 22.14
N GLU A 39 -7.85 -4.10 21.60
CA GLU A 39 -7.99 -4.64 20.24
C GLU A 39 -7.55 -3.61 19.18
N VAL A 40 -7.89 -2.33 19.33
CA VAL A 40 -7.42 -1.24 18.46
C VAL A 40 -5.90 -1.11 18.53
N GLN A 41 -5.31 -1.10 19.73
CA GLN A 41 -3.87 -0.96 19.91
C GLN A 41 -3.13 -2.10 19.23
N TYR A 42 -3.54 -3.35 19.51
CA TYR A 42 -2.95 -4.54 18.88
C TYR A 42 -3.03 -4.49 17.36
N ARG A 43 -4.18 -4.08 16.80
CA ARG A 43 -4.31 -3.97 15.35
C ARG A 43 -3.48 -2.86 14.74
N THR A 44 -3.39 -1.71 15.41
CA THR A 44 -2.62 -0.57 14.93
C THR A 44 -1.13 -0.90 14.92
N GLU A 45 -0.62 -1.54 15.98
CA GLU A 45 0.77 -2.00 16.04
C GLU A 45 1.12 -2.94 14.87
N ARG A 46 0.21 -3.87 14.52
CA ARG A 46 0.42 -4.74 13.36
C ARG A 46 0.36 -4.00 12.03
N MET A 47 -0.50 -2.99 11.90
CA MET A 47 -0.55 -2.14 10.71
C MET A 47 0.73 -1.32 10.59
N GLU A 48 1.21 -0.74 11.68
CA GLU A 48 2.46 0.04 11.74
C GLU A 48 3.67 -0.82 11.42
N ASP A 49 3.76 -2.06 11.96
CA ASP A 49 4.82 -3.00 11.63
C ASP A 49 4.78 -3.42 10.14
N ALA A 50 3.58 -3.66 9.59
CA ALA A 50 3.42 -3.96 8.16
C ALA A 50 3.80 -2.76 7.27
N ILE A 51 3.45 -1.53 7.67
CA ILE A 51 3.84 -0.30 6.98
C ILE A 51 5.33 -0.03 7.13
N GLY A 52 5.92 -0.28 8.30
CA GLY A 52 7.35 -0.13 8.55
C GLY A 52 8.19 -1.10 7.72
N LYS A 53 7.67 -2.30 7.45
CA LYS A 53 8.27 -3.30 6.54
C LYS A 53 8.07 -2.99 5.06
N LEU A 54 7.15 -2.10 4.73
CA LEU A 54 7.04 -1.53 3.39
C LEU A 54 8.18 -0.50 3.21
N ASP A 55 9.42 -0.98 3.09
CA ASP A 55 10.58 -0.25 2.50
C ASP A 55 10.26 0.35 1.11
N GLY A 56 9.13 -0.05 0.56
CA GLY A 56 8.66 0.25 -0.78
C GLY A 56 8.32 1.70 -1.06
N TRP A 57 8.20 2.65 -0.12
CA TRP A 57 7.96 4.05 -0.54
C TRP A 57 9.21 4.69 -1.17
N GLU A 58 10.40 4.46 -0.61
CA GLU A 58 11.66 4.86 -1.26
C GLU A 58 11.95 3.98 -2.48
N GLY A 59 11.73 2.67 -2.36
CA GLY A 59 11.89 1.73 -3.47
C GLY A 59 10.99 2.05 -4.68
N VAL A 60 9.71 2.36 -4.45
CA VAL A 60 8.76 2.75 -5.51
C VAL A 60 9.18 4.07 -6.13
N ARG A 61 9.59 5.06 -5.33
CA ARG A 61 10.06 6.35 -5.87
C ARG A 61 11.32 6.19 -6.72
N ASP A 62 12.24 5.33 -6.33
CA ASP A 62 13.45 5.06 -7.10
C ASP A 62 13.18 4.19 -8.34
N LEU A 63 12.23 3.25 -8.24
CA LEU A 63 11.72 2.50 -9.40
C LEU A 63 11.01 3.43 -10.39
N GLU A 64 10.27 4.44 -9.93
CA GLU A 64 9.66 5.45 -10.79
C GLU A 64 10.71 6.31 -11.48
N LYS A 65 11.74 6.77 -10.77
CA LYS A 65 12.86 7.50 -11.39
C LYS A 65 13.58 6.65 -12.45
N LYS A 66 13.85 5.36 -12.14
CA LYS A 66 14.44 4.41 -13.08
C LYS A 66 13.55 4.21 -14.31
N ARG A 67 12.24 4.05 -14.12
CA ARG A 67 11.26 3.93 -15.21
C ARG A 67 11.30 5.13 -16.14
N THR A 68 11.35 6.35 -15.61
CA THR A 68 11.38 7.58 -16.41
C THR A 68 12.66 7.71 -17.21
N ARG A 69 13.83 7.45 -16.59
CA ARG A 69 15.13 7.45 -17.30
C ARG A 69 15.17 6.45 -18.44
N LEU A 70 14.71 5.21 -18.20
CA LEU A 70 14.68 4.17 -19.23
C LEU A 70 13.76 4.54 -20.40
N LYS A 71 12.62 5.19 -20.15
CA LYS A 71 11.74 5.70 -21.23
C LYS A 71 12.43 6.76 -22.08
N GLU A 72 13.17 7.69 -21.46
CA GLU A 72 13.92 8.71 -22.19
C GLU A 72 15.05 8.10 -23.03
N GLU A 73 15.77 7.10 -22.50
CA GLU A 73 16.82 6.38 -23.24
C GLU A 73 16.24 5.61 -24.43
N ILE A 74 15.13 4.89 -24.24
CA ILE A 74 14.43 4.20 -25.33
C ILE A 74 14.03 5.19 -26.43
N SER A 75 13.42 6.32 -26.06
CA SER A 75 13.01 7.35 -27.03
C SER A 75 14.20 7.94 -27.80
N LYS A 76 15.33 8.18 -27.14
CA LYS A 76 16.56 8.64 -27.80
C LYS A 76 17.12 7.61 -28.78
N LEU A 77 17.16 6.34 -28.38
CA LEU A 77 17.64 5.24 -29.23
C LEU A 77 16.73 5.00 -30.43
N GLU A 78 15.41 5.10 -30.25
CA GLU A 78 14.44 5.03 -31.34
C GLU A 78 14.61 6.19 -32.33
N ALA A 79 14.80 7.41 -31.82
CA ALA A 79 15.07 8.59 -32.64
C ALA A 79 16.39 8.46 -33.41
N GLU A 80 17.44 7.88 -32.80
CA GLU A 80 18.73 7.64 -33.43
C GLU A 80 18.65 6.54 -34.50
N LYS A 81 17.90 5.47 -34.24
CA LYS A 81 17.64 4.39 -35.21
C LYS A 81 16.84 4.90 -36.41
N ALA A 82 15.91 5.83 -36.19
CA ALA A 82 15.12 6.47 -37.24
C ALA A 82 15.91 7.50 -38.07
N ARG A 83 17.13 7.90 -37.65
CA ARG A 83 17.96 8.79 -38.48
C ARG A 83 18.39 8.06 -39.76
N PRO A 84 18.16 8.68 -40.94
CA PRO A 84 18.53 8.09 -42.21
C PRO A 84 20.04 7.87 -42.31
N ILE A 85 20.43 6.76 -42.93
CA ILE A 85 21.80 6.23 -43.00
C ILE A 85 22.81 7.27 -43.53
N ARG A 86 22.37 8.27 -44.31
CA ARG A 86 23.21 9.35 -44.88
C ARG A 86 23.85 10.28 -43.83
N ALA A 87 23.33 10.34 -42.59
CA ALA A 87 23.90 11.15 -41.51
C ALA A 87 24.91 10.38 -40.63
N ARG A 88 25.02 9.05 -40.81
CA ARG A 88 26.05 8.23 -40.16
C ARG A 88 27.24 8.25 -41.10
N GLY A 89 28.22 9.12 -40.86
CA GLY A 89 29.42 9.27 -41.69
C GLY A 89 30.29 8.01 -41.70
N ILE A 90 29.83 6.97 -42.38
CA ILE A 90 30.58 5.76 -42.70
C ILE A 90 31.19 6.03 -44.09
N LYS A 91 32.50 6.30 -44.10
CA LYS A 91 33.31 6.31 -45.32
C LYS A 91 33.45 4.90 -45.87
#